data_AF-A0A955XCD0-F1
#
_entry.id   AF-A0A955XCD0-F1
#
_cell.length_a   1.000
_cell.length_b   1.000
_cell.length_c   1.000
_cell.angle_alpha   90.00
_cell.angle_beta   90.00
_cell.angle_gamma   90.00
#
_symmetry.space_group_name_H-M   'P 1'
#
loop_
_entity.id
_entity.type
_entity.pdbx_description
1 polymer ?
#
loop_
_entity_poly.entity_id
_entity_poly.type
_entity_poly.pdbx_seq_one_letter_code
_entity_poly.pdbx_strand_id
1 'polypeptide(L)'
;YGHRDHRGGGRSSGRETVARVIAGVVAAKVLPPEVTVTAHALQIGPHRAVRYEPATIDQNPVRCADPEVAKSMEAYVLELKGAYDSTGGLVEIRVAGTPPHLGEPVFGKLKADLAAGLFSLPAVVGVEYGAGFGAAAMRGSAHNDPFTVDGDGALRTTSNHHGGILGGISSGMPIVLRAAVKPTSSIPRPQATVRADGSPAEIEVRGRHDPCLLPRFVPMAEAMVAWVLADHWLRHVAQTRSYPSPES
;
A
#
# COMPACT_ATOMS: atom_id res chain seq x y z
N TYR A 1 9.15 -24.81 -9.29
CA TYR A 1 10.47 -25.02 -9.91
C TYR A 1 10.99 -26.46 -9.85
N GLY A 2 10.16 -27.48 -9.55
CA GLY A 2 10.62 -28.89 -9.48
C GLY A 2 11.55 -29.25 -8.30
N HIS A 3 12.13 -28.27 -7.61
CA HIS A 3 13.00 -28.43 -6.45
C HIS A 3 12.61 -27.45 -5.33
N ARG A 4 12.60 -27.92 -4.07
CA ARG A 4 12.40 -27.08 -2.88
C ARG A 4 13.71 -26.96 -2.12
N ASP A 5 14.28 -25.75 -2.10
CA ASP A 5 15.39 -25.44 -1.19
C ASP A 5 14.83 -25.19 0.22
N HIS A 6 15.21 -26.04 1.16
CA HIS A 6 14.73 -25.99 2.55
C HIS A 6 15.45 -24.94 3.40
N ARG A 7 16.51 -24.30 2.87
CA ARG A 7 17.33 -23.33 3.60
C ARG A 7 16.65 -21.96 3.78
N GLY A 8 15.49 -21.73 3.16
CA GLY A 8 14.66 -20.54 3.40
C GLY A 8 13.85 -20.10 2.18
N GLY A 9 13.33 -18.87 2.24
CA GLY A 9 12.52 -18.29 1.16
C GLY A 9 13.28 -17.95 -0.12
N GLY A 10 14.62 -17.93 -0.10
CA GLY A 10 15.42 -17.58 -1.28
C GLY A 10 14.94 -16.27 -1.94
N ARG A 11 14.55 -16.34 -3.21
CA ARG A 11 14.03 -15.19 -3.98
C ARG A 11 12.68 -14.66 -3.49
N SER A 12 11.87 -15.46 -2.80
CA SER A 12 10.59 -15.00 -2.21
C SER A 12 10.76 -14.44 -0.79
N SER A 13 11.98 -14.37 -0.28
CA SER A 13 12.28 -13.73 1.00
C SER A 13 11.99 -12.23 0.94
N GLY A 14 11.53 -11.67 2.06
CA GLY A 14 11.41 -10.21 2.24
C GLY A 14 12.73 -9.45 2.08
N ARG A 15 13.89 -10.13 1.97
CA ARG A 15 15.18 -9.48 1.70
C ARG A 15 15.19 -8.70 0.38
N GLU A 16 14.44 -9.15 -0.63
CA GLU A 16 14.34 -8.47 -1.92
C GLU A 16 13.73 -7.06 -1.79
N THR A 17 12.86 -6.82 -0.80
CA THR A 17 12.19 -5.52 -0.65
C THR A 17 13.13 -4.38 -0.28
N VAL A 18 14.35 -4.68 0.21
CA VAL A 18 15.40 -3.67 0.40
C VAL A 18 15.75 -2.99 -0.93
N ALA A 19 15.88 -3.77 -2.01
CA ALA A 19 16.15 -3.22 -3.34
C ALA A 19 14.98 -2.35 -3.83
N ARG A 20 13.74 -2.74 -3.49
CA ARG A 20 12.55 -1.96 -3.80
C ARG A 20 12.55 -0.59 -3.13
N VAL A 21 12.84 -0.56 -1.83
CA VAL A 21 12.94 0.69 -1.07
C VAL A 21 14.03 1.60 -1.64
N ILE A 22 15.21 1.05 -1.97
CA ILE A 22 16.31 1.82 -2.58
C ILE A 22 15.87 2.47 -3.89
N ALA A 23 15.28 1.72 -4.81
CA ALA A 23 14.81 2.33 -6.06
C ALA A 23 13.57 3.21 -5.84
N GLY A 24 12.84 3.04 -4.73
CA GLY A 24 11.73 3.92 -4.32
C GLY A 24 12.21 5.33 -4.03
N VAL A 25 13.35 5.44 -3.36
CA VAL A 25 14.04 6.73 -3.13
C VAL A 25 14.45 7.38 -4.46
N VAL A 26 14.89 6.59 -5.44
CA VAL A 26 15.23 7.10 -6.78
C VAL A 26 13.96 7.57 -7.51
N ALA A 27 12.90 6.76 -7.49
CA ALA A 27 11.61 7.09 -8.10
C ALA A 27 11.01 8.38 -7.52
N ALA A 28 11.09 8.57 -6.20
CA ALA A 28 10.64 9.79 -5.53
C ALA A 28 11.39 11.04 -6.03
N LYS A 29 12.67 10.93 -6.41
CA LYS A 29 13.44 12.05 -6.99
C LYS A 29 13.10 12.35 -8.44
N VAL A 30 12.48 11.41 -9.16
CA VAL A 30 12.03 11.58 -10.55
C VAL A 30 10.65 12.24 -10.62
N LEU A 31 9.84 12.02 -9.59
CA LEU A 31 8.51 12.62 -9.48
C LEU A 31 8.61 14.14 -9.30
N PRO A 32 7.55 14.89 -9.69
CA PRO A 32 7.45 16.31 -9.37
C PRO A 32 7.58 16.55 -7.85
N PRO A 33 8.23 17.65 -7.42
CA PRO A 33 8.50 17.92 -6.01
C PRO A 33 7.23 18.06 -5.14
N GLU A 34 6.09 18.35 -5.76
CA GLU A 34 4.79 18.41 -5.09
C GLU A 34 4.22 17.03 -4.78
N VAL A 35 4.66 15.98 -5.50
CA VAL A 35 4.17 14.62 -5.30
C VAL A 35 4.82 14.01 -4.06
N THR A 36 4.00 13.84 -3.02
CA THR A 36 4.43 13.19 -1.77
C THR A 36 3.66 11.90 -1.57
N VAL A 37 4.37 10.79 -1.38
CA VAL A 37 3.79 9.48 -1.03
C VAL A 37 4.00 9.24 0.46
N THR A 38 2.92 8.98 1.20
CA THR A 38 2.95 8.69 2.63
C THR A 38 2.09 7.49 2.93
N ALA A 39 2.62 6.52 3.69
CA ALA A 39 1.87 5.38 4.17
C ALA A 39 1.88 5.28 5.69
N HIS A 40 0.85 4.66 6.25
CA HIS A 40 0.79 4.38 7.68
C HIS A 40 -0.05 3.13 7.96
N ALA A 41 0.16 2.53 9.14
CA ALA A 41 -0.75 1.53 9.65
C ALA A 41 -2.11 2.17 9.93
N LEU A 42 -3.13 1.78 9.16
CA LEU A 42 -4.53 2.18 9.37
C LEU A 42 -5.19 1.23 10.37
N GLN A 43 -4.84 -0.05 10.35
CA GLN A 43 -5.40 -1.06 11.25
C GLN A 43 -4.36 -2.13 11.56
N ILE A 44 -4.25 -2.53 12.83
CA ILE A 44 -3.50 -3.72 13.26
C ILE A 44 -4.45 -4.56 14.09
N GLY A 45 -4.71 -5.79 13.64
CA GLY A 45 -5.72 -6.65 14.25
C GLY A 45 -7.08 -5.93 14.40
N PRO A 46 -7.65 -5.86 15.62
CA PRO A 46 -8.95 -5.21 15.85
C PRO A 46 -8.86 -3.68 15.99
N HIS A 47 -7.67 -3.09 16.09
CA HIS A 47 -7.49 -1.67 16.37
C HIS A 47 -7.35 -0.88 15.06
N ARG A 48 -8.33 -0.04 14.74
CA ARG A 48 -8.37 0.79 13.53
C ARG A 48 -8.27 2.27 13.88
N ALA A 49 -7.35 2.97 13.24
CA ALA A 49 -7.19 4.41 13.37
C ALA A 49 -8.43 5.15 12.82
N VAL A 50 -8.79 6.24 13.48
CA VAL A 50 -9.91 7.10 13.10
C VAL A 50 -9.46 8.51 12.75
N ARG A 51 -8.26 8.90 13.17
CA ARG A 51 -7.59 10.15 12.81
C ARG A 51 -6.42 9.91 11.85
N TYR A 52 -5.98 10.99 11.24
CA TYR A 52 -4.81 11.02 10.36
C TYR A 52 -3.94 12.25 10.71
N GLU A 53 -2.90 12.00 11.50
CA GLU A 53 -1.89 12.95 11.96
C GLU A 53 -0.53 12.50 11.40
N PRO A 54 -0.18 12.84 10.14
CA PRO A 54 0.97 12.27 9.45
C PRO A 54 2.31 12.51 10.17
N ALA A 55 2.42 13.59 10.94
CA ALA A 55 3.61 13.91 11.71
C ALA A 55 3.94 12.84 12.77
N THR A 56 2.96 12.03 13.21
CA THR A 56 3.17 11.03 14.27
C THR A 56 3.63 9.67 13.73
N ILE A 57 3.62 9.44 12.41
CA ILE A 57 3.89 8.13 11.80
C ILE A 57 5.24 7.57 12.25
N ASP A 58 6.31 8.38 12.23
CA ASP A 58 7.64 7.93 12.62
C ASP A 58 7.93 8.06 14.13
N GLN A 59 6.96 8.51 14.91
CA GLN A 59 7.10 8.73 16.35
C GLN A 59 6.63 7.52 17.18
N ASN A 60 6.10 6.47 16.54
CA ASN A 60 5.62 5.28 17.22
C ASN A 60 6.04 3.99 16.47
N PRO A 61 6.25 2.87 17.17
CA PRO A 61 6.81 1.65 16.58
C PRO A 61 5.87 0.94 15.61
N VAL A 62 4.56 1.24 15.67
CA VAL A 62 3.55 0.65 14.79
C VAL A 62 3.31 1.46 13.51
N ARG A 63 3.97 2.62 13.38
CA ARG A 63 3.83 3.57 12.27
C ARG A 63 2.39 3.96 11.96
N CYS A 64 1.61 4.22 13.01
CA CYS A 64 0.23 4.67 12.89
C CYS A 64 0.14 6.21 12.92
N ALA A 65 -0.74 6.79 12.11
CA ALA A 65 -1.03 8.22 12.08
C ALA A 65 -2.13 8.63 13.09
N ASP A 66 -2.42 7.80 14.09
CA ASP A 66 -3.33 8.13 15.18
C ASP A 66 -2.64 7.77 16.51
N PRO A 67 -2.06 8.74 17.23
CA PRO A 67 -1.20 8.46 18.38
C PRO A 67 -1.95 7.78 19.54
N GLU A 68 -3.27 7.94 19.64
CA GLU A 68 -4.05 7.27 20.68
C GLU A 68 -4.30 5.81 20.33
N VAL A 69 -4.70 5.52 19.08
CA VAL A 69 -4.89 4.13 18.63
C VAL A 69 -3.56 3.39 18.52
N ALA A 70 -2.45 4.09 18.22
CA ALA A 70 -1.11 3.53 18.16
C ALA A 70 -0.73 2.80 19.46
N LYS A 71 -1.12 3.33 20.63
CA LYS A 71 -0.87 2.69 21.94
C LYS A 71 -1.58 1.34 22.05
N SER A 72 -2.83 1.25 21.60
CA SER A 72 -3.59 0.00 21.59
C SER A 72 -3.03 -1.00 20.60
N MET A 73 -2.63 -0.55 19.41
CA MET A 73 -1.97 -1.40 18.42
C MET A 73 -0.64 -1.97 18.97
N GLU A 74 0.17 -1.14 19.62
CA GLU A 74 1.44 -1.58 20.22
C GLU A 74 1.23 -2.61 21.32
N ALA A 75 0.29 -2.35 22.25
CA ALA A 75 -0.06 -3.27 23.32
C ALA A 75 -0.51 -4.63 22.75
N TYR A 76 -1.36 -4.63 21.72
CA TYR A 76 -1.83 -5.85 21.07
C TYR A 76 -0.71 -6.63 20.35
N VAL A 77 0.23 -5.92 19.69
CA VAL A 77 1.40 -6.56 19.06
C VAL A 77 2.31 -7.20 20.11
N LEU A 78 2.50 -6.56 21.28
CA LEU A 78 3.28 -7.11 22.39
C LEU A 78 2.60 -8.31 23.04
N GLU A 79 1.27 -8.27 23.19
CA GLU A 79 0.46 -9.40 23.66
C GLU A 79 0.66 -10.63 22.76
N LEU A 80 0.47 -10.47 21.44
CA LEU A 80 0.63 -11.57 20.48
C LEU A 80 2.05 -12.10 20.44
N LYS A 81 3.05 -11.22 20.59
CA LYS A 81 4.45 -11.65 20.71
C LYS A 81 4.66 -12.57 21.91
N GLY A 82 4.05 -12.25 23.06
CA GLY A 82 4.07 -13.10 24.26
C GLY A 82 3.28 -14.40 24.08
N ALA A 83 2.20 -14.36 23.30
CA ALA A 83 1.37 -15.52 22.95
C ALA A 83 1.94 -16.37 21.81
N TYR A 84 3.14 -16.04 21.30
CA TYR A 84 3.76 -16.72 20.17
C TYR A 84 2.88 -16.75 18.91
N ASP A 85 2.13 -15.67 18.68
CA ASP A 85 1.20 -15.53 17.57
C ASP A 85 1.48 -14.25 16.76
N SER A 86 0.69 -14.00 15.73
CA SER A 86 0.85 -12.86 14.84
C SER A 86 -0.48 -12.27 14.38
N THR A 87 -0.43 -11.05 13.84
CA THR A 87 -1.59 -10.39 13.27
C THR A 87 -1.26 -9.69 11.95
N GLY A 88 -2.30 -9.50 11.16
CA GLY A 88 -2.29 -8.71 9.94
C GLY A 88 -2.86 -7.33 10.19
N GLY A 89 -3.26 -6.67 9.10
CA GLY A 89 -3.85 -5.35 9.18
C GLY A 89 -4.02 -4.66 7.84
N LEU A 90 -4.33 -3.36 7.91
CA LEU A 90 -4.47 -2.48 6.76
C LEU A 90 -3.40 -1.40 6.81
N VAL A 91 -2.73 -1.19 5.68
CA VAL A 91 -1.87 -0.01 5.45
C VAL A 91 -2.60 0.91 4.50
N GLU A 92 -2.78 2.17 4.88
CA GLU A 92 -3.28 3.21 4.00
C GLU A 92 -2.10 3.97 3.41
N ILE A 93 -2.14 4.17 2.11
CA ILE A 93 -1.19 4.96 1.35
C ILE A 93 -1.95 6.17 0.79
N ARG A 94 -1.39 7.35 1.00
CA ARG A 94 -1.90 8.63 0.51
C ARG A 94 -0.84 9.27 -0.36
N VAL A 95 -1.25 9.74 -1.53
CA VAL A 95 -0.40 10.50 -2.44
C VAL A 95 -0.99 11.89 -2.60
N ALA A 96 -0.24 12.90 -2.20
CA ALA A 96 -0.58 14.30 -2.40
C ALA A 96 0.11 14.84 -3.66
N GLY A 97 -0.44 15.92 -4.23
CA GLY A 97 0.19 16.68 -5.32
C GLY A 97 0.30 15.95 -6.66
N THR A 98 -0.35 14.79 -6.82
CA THR A 98 -0.37 14.07 -8.11
C THR A 98 -1.07 14.92 -9.18
N PRO A 99 -0.41 15.26 -10.29
CA PRO A 99 -1.07 16.00 -11.37
C PRO A 99 -2.20 15.16 -11.97
N PRO A 100 -3.26 15.78 -12.52
CA PRO A 100 -4.30 15.04 -13.22
C PRO A 100 -3.75 14.36 -14.49
N HIS A 101 -4.48 13.36 -14.98
CA HIS A 101 -4.24 12.66 -16.25
C HIS A 101 -3.06 11.66 -16.29
N LEU A 102 -2.48 11.30 -15.15
CA LEU A 102 -1.51 10.21 -15.06
C LEU A 102 -2.22 8.85 -15.15
N GLY A 103 -1.81 7.99 -16.10
CA GLY A 103 -2.38 6.67 -16.32
C GLY A 103 -2.62 6.39 -17.81
N GLU A 104 -2.89 5.13 -18.14
CA GLU A 104 -3.37 4.73 -19.47
C GLU A 104 -4.82 4.24 -19.36
N PRO A 105 -5.80 4.85 -20.07
CA PRO A 105 -7.22 4.61 -19.81
C PRO A 105 -7.74 3.19 -20.06
N VAL A 106 -7.00 2.33 -20.77
CA VAL A 106 -7.49 1.02 -21.21
C VAL A 106 -6.75 -0.12 -20.51
N PHE A 107 -5.47 -0.34 -20.81
CA PHE A 107 -4.72 -1.53 -20.39
C PHE A 107 -3.75 -1.26 -19.22
N GLY A 108 -3.08 -0.12 -19.22
CA GLY A 108 -2.18 0.39 -18.18
C GLY A 108 -2.88 1.39 -17.26
N LYS A 109 -4.08 1.07 -16.79
CA LYS A 109 -4.81 1.94 -15.85
C LYS A 109 -3.94 2.14 -14.61
N LEU A 110 -3.83 3.39 -14.14
CA LEU A 110 -3.03 3.71 -12.96
C LEU A 110 -3.43 2.84 -11.76
N LYS A 111 -4.73 2.64 -11.53
CA LYS A 111 -5.24 1.74 -10.47
C LYS A 111 -4.91 0.26 -10.69
N ALA A 112 -4.72 -0.20 -11.92
CA ALA A 112 -4.33 -1.58 -12.17
C ALA A 112 -2.85 -1.77 -11.82
N ASP A 113 -2.00 -0.86 -12.27
CA ASP A 113 -0.56 -0.93 -12.02
C ASP A 113 -0.20 -0.69 -10.54
N LEU A 114 -0.91 0.22 -9.86
CA LEU A 114 -0.76 0.41 -8.40
C LEU A 114 -1.15 -0.85 -7.64
N ALA A 115 -2.24 -1.51 -8.05
CA ALA A 115 -2.66 -2.77 -7.43
C ALA A 115 -1.63 -3.86 -7.68
N ALA A 116 -1.17 -4.02 -8.92
CA ALA A 116 -0.14 -5.00 -9.27
C ALA A 116 1.16 -4.76 -8.47
N GLY A 117 1.58 -3.50 -8.36
CA GLY A 117 2.74 -3.08 -7.55
C GLY A 117 2.58 -3.50 -6.09
N LEU A 118 1.43 -3.23 -5.47
CA LEU A 118 1.16 -3.63 -4.10
C LEU A 118 1.02 -5.15 -3.93
N PHE A 119 0.30 -5.85 -4.80
CA PHE A 119 0.17 -7.31 -4.77
C PHE A 119 1.51 -8.04 -4.96
N SER A 120 2.47 -7.40 -5.62
CA SER A 120 3.82 -7.93 -5.76
C SER A 120 4.65 -7.86 -4.46
N LEU A 121 4.17 -7.12 -3.44
CA LEU A 121 4.79 -7.11 -2.12
C LEU A 121 4.39 -8.35 -1.31
N PRO A 122 5.27 -8.84 -0.41
CA PRO A 122 4.95 -9.98 0.43
C PRO A 122 3.71 -9.74 1.30
N ALA A 123 2.95 -10.80 1.53
CA ALA A 123 1.81 -10.85 2.45
C ALA A 123 0.57 -9.99 2.08
N VAL A 124 0.58 -9.28 0.95
CA VAL A 124 -0.63 -8.57 0.46
C VAL A 124 -1.66 -9.56 -0.06
N VAL A 125 -2.91 -9.39 0.37
CA VAL A 125 -4.04 -10.23 -0.04
C VAL A 125 -5.23 -9.43 -0.57
N GLY A 126 -5.17 -8.11 -0.51
CA GLY A 126 -6.22 -7.23 -1.02
C GLY A 126 -5.72 -5.80 -1.21
N VAL A 127 -6.29 -5.11 -2.20
CA VAL A 127 -6.03 -3.70 -2.48
C VAL A 127 -7.36 -3.01 -2.77
N GLU A 128 -7.57 -1.83 -2.20
CA GLU A 128 -8.76 -1.01 -2.45
C GLU A 128 -8.41 0.47 -2.59
N TYR A 129 -9.30 1.26 -3.23
CA TYR A 129 -9.10 2.68 -3.56
C TYR A 129 -10.27 3.50 -3.03
N GLY A 130 -10.03 4.70 -2.51
CA GLY A 130 -11.10 5.63 -2.11
C GLY A 130 -12.10 4.96 -1.16
N ALA A 131 -13.40 4.97 -1.45
CA ALA A 131 -14.43 4.29 -0.66
C ALA A 131 -14.22 2.76 -0.51
N GLY A 132 -13.35 2.18 -1.34
CA GLY A 132 -12.91 0.80 -1.27
C GLY A 132 -14.04 -0.19 -1.50
N PHE A 133 -14.01 -1.33 -0.79
CA PHE A 133 -15.11 -2.30 -0.84
C PHE A 133 -16.44 -1.73 -0.31
N GLY A 134 -16.39 -0.65 0.48
CA GLY A 134 -17.59 0.07 0.92
C GLY A 134 -18.43 0.63 -0.24
N ALA A 135 -17.81 0.91 -1.38
CA ALA A 135 -18.51 1.37 -2.58
C ALA A 135 -19.58 0.39 -3.07
N ALA A 136 -19.42 -0.91 -2.83
CA ALA A 136 -20.38 -1.94 -3.24
C ALA A 136 -21.75 -1.80 -2.57
N ALA A 137 -21.82 -1.16 -1.39
CA ALA A 137 -23.05 -0.90 -0.66
C ALA A 137 -23.66 0.48 -0.97
N MET A 138 -22.98 1.32 -1.75
CA MET A 138 -23.40 2.70 -2.00
C MET A 138 -24.32 2.80 -3.22
N ARG A 139 -25.28 3.73 -3.17
CA ARG A 139 -26.00 4.19 -4.37
C ARG A 139 -25.08 5.10 -5.18
N GLY A 140 -25.23 5.10 -6.50
CA GLY A 140 -24.47 6.00 -7.38
C GLY A 140 -24.57 7.48 -6.97
N SER A 141 -25.76 7.93 -6.57
CA SER A 141 -25.97 9.31 -6.08
C SER A 141 -25.20 9.66 -4.80
N ALA A 142 -24.84 8.67 -4.00
CA ALA A 142 -24.03 8.84 -2.79
C ALA A 142 -22.53 8.60 -3.03
N HIS A 143 -22.18 7.83 -4.07
CA HIS A 143 -20.78 7.53 -4.41
C HIS A 143 -20.16 8.57 -5.34
N ASN A 144 -20.95 9.18 -6.24
CA ASN A 144 -20.45 10.18 -7.16
C ASN A 144 -19.77 11.31 -6.39
N ASP A 145 -18.60 11.74 -6.87
CA ASP A 145 -17.87 12.89 -6.34
C ASP A 145 -18.15 14.13 -7.20
N PRO A 146 -19.02 15.08 -6.77
CA PRO A 146 -19.35 16.25 -7.56
C PRO A 146 -18.15 17.16 -7.79
N PHE A 147 -17.98 17.63 -9.02
CA PHE A 147 -16.96 18.60 -9.36
C PHE A 147 -17.32 20.01 -8.87
N THR A 148 -16.29 20.75 -8.48
CA THR A 148 -16.36 22.14 -8.06
C THR A 148 -15.09 22.88 -8.50
N VAL A 149 -15.09 24.19 -8.39
CA VAL A 149 -13.93 25.05 -8.62
C VAL A 149 -13.50 25.59 -7.26
N ASP A 150 -12.23 25.44 -6.90
CA ASP A 150 -11.71 25.99 -5.64
C ASP A 150 -11.47 27.51 -5.73
N GLY A 151 -11.05 28.12 -4.62
CA GLY A 151 -10.82 29.57 -4.54
C GLY A 151 -9.75 30.10 -5.49
N ASP A 152 -8.86 29.22 -5.98
CA ASP A 152 -7.78 29.53 -6.91
C ASP A 152 -8.16 29.22 -8.38
N GLY A 153 -9.39 28.78 -8.64
CA GLY A 153 -9.88 28.47 -9.97
C GLY A 153 -9.59 27.04 -10.46
N ALA A 154 -9.03 26.17 -9.62
CA ALA A 154 -8.72 24.80 -10.01
C ALA A 154 -9.93 23.88 -9.88
N LEU A 155 -10.11 22.99 -10.87
CA LEU A 155 -11.15 21.95 -10.83
C LEU A 155 -10.80 20.91 -9.76
N ARG A 156 -11.73 20.68 -8.83
CA ARG A 156 -11.64 19.66 -7.78
C ARG A 156 -12.95 18.90 -7.67
N THR A 157 -12.96 17.89 -6.80
CA THR A 157 -14.20 17.25 -6.35
C THR A 157 -14.47 17.58 -4.89
N THR A 158 -15.75 17.67 -4.52
CA THR A 158 -16.21 17.98 -3.16
C THR A 158 -16.02 16.83 -2.16
N SER A 159 -15.81 15.62 -2.67
CA SER A 159 -15.52 14.38 -1.94
C SER A 159 -14.46 13.58 -2.71
N ASN A 160 -13.95 12.49 -2.14
CA ASN A 160 -12.90 11.67 -2.78
C ASN A 160 -13.19 10.16 -2.65
N HIS A 161 -14.43 9.75 -2.91
CA HIS A 161 -14.85 8.36 -2.93
C HIS A 161 -14.15 7.56 -4.03
N HIS A 162 -13.80 8.17 -5.16
CA HIS A 162 -12.99 7.56 -6.20
C HIS A 162 -11.50 7.41 -5.84
N GLY A 163 -11.03 8.02 -4.75
CA GLY A 163 -9.67 7.86 -4.23
C GLY A 163 -8.57 8.39 -5.17
N GLY A 164 -8.83 9.50 -5.85
CA GLY A 164 -7.87 10.19 -6.72
C GLY A 164 -7.68 9.58 -8.12
N ILE A 165 -8.40 8.50 -8.47
CA ILE A 165 -8.35 7.87 -9.79
C ILE A 165 -9.75 7.77 -10.41
N LEU A 166 -9.95 8.37 -11.59
CA LEU A 166 -11.19 8.31 -12.38
C LEU A 166 -10.88 7.77 -13.78
N GLY A 167 -11.69 6.82 -14.27
CA GLY A 167 -11.47 6.24 -15.61
C GLY A 167 -10.14 5.49 -15.80
N GLY A 168 -9.34 5.31 -14.74
CA GLY A 168 -8.00 4.73 -14.83
C GLY A 168 -6.86 5.74 -14.91
N ILE A 169 -7.16 7.05 -14.81
CA ILE A 169 -6.19 8.14 -14.73
C ILE A 169 -6.35 8.93 -13.43
N SER A 170 -5.30 9.62 -12.99
CA SER A 170 -5.36 10.49 -11.82
C SER A 170 -6.32 11.67 -12.07
N SER A 171 -7.09 12.05 -11.04
CA SER A 171 -8.06 13.15 -11.11
C SER A 171 -7.50 14.50 -10.65
N GLY A 172 -6.28 14.52 -10.08
CA GLY A 172 -5.73 15.68 -9.37
C GLY A 172 -6.13 15.75 -7.88
N MET A 173 -7.07 14.91 -7.45
CA MET A 173 -7.34 14.69 -6.02
C MET A 173 -6.27 13.78 -5.40
N PRO A 174 -6.08 13.82 -4.07
CA PRO A 174 -5.16 12.91 -3.41
C PRO A 174 -5.50 11.46 -3.75
N ILE A 175 -4.50 10.67 -4.16
CA ILE A 175 -4.70 9.24 -4.35
C ILE A 175 -4.74 8.59 -2.97
N VAL A 176 -5.81 7.85 -2.68
CA VAL A 176 -5.97 7.12 -1.41
C VAL A 176 -6.22 5.67 -1.74
N LEU A 177 -5.30 4.81 -1.32
CA LEU A 177 -5.39 3.36 -1.51
C LEU A 177 -4.97 2.62 -0.25
N ARG A 178 -5.47 1.40 -0.09
CA ARG A 178 -5.20 0.56 1.08
C ARG A 178 -4.77 -0.83 0.65
N ALA A 179 -3.82 -1.39 1.37
CA ALA A 179 -3.37 -2.77 1.21
C ALA A 179 -3.73 -3.58 2.46
N ALA A 180 -4.40 -4.73 2.26
CA ALA A 180 -4.62 -5.72 3.29
C ALA A 180 -3.42 -6.66 3.36
N VAL A 181 -2.75 -6.66 4.52
CA VAL A 181 -1.56 -7.48 4.78
C VAL A 181 -1.96 -8.59 5.75
N LYS A 182 -1.78 -9.84 5.34
CA LYS A 182 -2.13 -11.00 6.15
C LYS A 182 -1.14 -11.20 7.33
N PRO A 183 -1.52 -11.94 8.38
CA PRO A 183 -0.61 -12.31 9.46
C PRO A 183 0.65 -13.06 8.99
N THR A 184 1.72 -12.94 9.76
CA THR A 184 2.97 -13.68 9.55
C THR A 184 2.72 -15.19 9.70
N SER A 185 3.01 -15.98 8.66
CA SER A 185 2.76 -17.43 8.71
C SER A 185 3.72 -18.19 9.63
N SER A 186 4.94 -17.68 9.80
CA SER A 186 5.96 -18.28 10.66
C SER A 186 5.76 -17.82 12.09
N ILE A 187 4.99 -18.59 12.86
CA ILE A 187 4.81 -18.40 14.31
C ILE A 187 5.47 -19.55 15.08
N PRO A 188 6.04 -19.31 16.27
CA PRO A 188 6.69 -20.33 17.08
C PRO A 188 5.66 -21.12 17.89
N ARG A 189 4.69 -21.69 17.17
CA ARG A 189 3.68 -22.61 17.68
C ARG A 189 3.69 -23.86 16.79
N PRO A 190 3.44 -25.05 17.35
CA PRO A 190 3.27 -26.25 16.55
C PRO A 190 2.08 -26.10 15.59
N GLN A 191 2.30 -26.44 14.33
CA GLN A 191 1.30 -26.36 13.26
C GLN A 191 1.25 -27.67 12.49
N ALA A 192 0.02 -28.14 12.22
CA ALA A 192 -0.20 -29.31 11.38
C ALA A 192 0.23 -29.03 9.93
N THR A 193 0.91 -29.99 9.32
CA THR A 193 1.38 -29.92 7.94
C THR A 193 1.52 -31.34 7.37
N VAL A 194 2.14 -31.46 6.19
CA VAL A 194 2.44 -32.74 5.54
C VAL A 194 3.89 -32.81 5.09
N ARG A 195 4.43 -34.03 5.03
CA ARG A 195 5.71 -34.31 4.35
C ARG A 195 5.53 -34.33 2.84
N ALA A 196 6.64 -34.42 2.11
CA ALA A 196 6.62 -34.50 0.64
C ALA A 196 5.90 -35.76 0.11
N ASP A 197 5.84 -36.82 0.92
CA ASP A 197 5.10 -38.06 0.62
C ASP A 197 3.59 -37.99 0.96
N GLY A 198 3.11 -36.85 1.47
CA GLY A 198 1.73 -36.64 1.88
C GLY A 198 1.38 -37.12 3.29
N SER A 199 2.33 -37.73 4.02
CA SER A 199 2.07 -38.15 5.40
C SER A 199 1.88 -36.96 6.34
N PRO A 200 0.96 -37.03 7.32
CA PRO A 200 0.79 -35.99 8.33
C PRO A 200 2.09 -35.73 9.09
N ALA A 201 2.37 -34.46 9.35
CA ALA A 201 3.51 -34.02 10.15
C ALA A 201 3.15 -32.76 10.94
N GLU A 202 4.06 -32.38 11.83
CA GLU A 202 3.99 -31.12 12.56
C GLU A 202 5.24 -30.29 12.22
N ILE A 203 5.05 -28.99 12.12
CA ILE A 203 6.13 -28.02 11.97
C ILE A 203 6.06 -26.98 13.08
N GLU A 204 7.20 -26.70 13.69
CA GLU A 204 7.38 -25.62 14.64
C GLU A 204 8.52 -24.75 14.10
N VAL A 205 8.23 -23.50 13.73
CA VAL A 205 9.24 -22.58 13.21
C VAL A 205 9.90 -21.87 14.39
N ARG A 206 11.19 -22.11 14.59
CA ARG A 206 11.98 -21.50 15.66
C ARG A 206 12.74 -20.28 15.16
N GLY A 207 12.80 -19.22 15.95
CA GLY A 207 13.55 -18.01 15.65
C GLY A 207 12.76 -16.73 15.92
N ARG A 208 13.35 -15.60 15.52
CA ARG A 208 12.69 -14.29 15.63
C ARG A 208 11.83 -14.08 14.40
N HIS A 209 10.52 -14.05 14.61
CA HIS A 209 9.54 -13.69 13.59
C HIS A 209 8.78 -12.44 14.02
N ASP A 210 8.38 -11.64 13.03
CA ASP A 210 7.65 -10.41 13.29
C ASP A 210 6.19 -10.76 13.66
N PRO A 211 5.70 -10.39 14.86
CA PRO A 211 4.30 -10.59 15.24
C PRO A 211 3.35 -9.71 14.42
N CYS A 212 3.86 -8.66 13.78
CA CYS A 212 3.13 -7.80 12.84
C CYS A 212 4.09 -7.25 11.79
N LEU A 213 3.76 -7.42 10.51
CA LEU A 213 4.62 -6.98 9.39
C LEU A 213 4.42 -5.50 9.03
N LEU A 214 3.32 -4.89 9.46
CA LEU A 214 2.87 -3.58 8.97
C LEU A 214 3.92 -2.47 9.13
N PRO A 215 4.64 -2.33 10.27
CA PRO A 215 5.63 -1.25 10.42
C PRO A 215 6.77 -1.32 9.40
N ARG A 216 7.12 -2.54 8.98
CA ARG A 216 8.11 -2.79 7.93
C ARG A 216 7.50 -2.65 6.54
N PHE A 217 6.21 -2.97 6.39
CA PHE A 217 5.49 -2.87 5.13
C PHE A 217 5.30 -1.42 4.66
N VAL A 218 5.05 -0.49 5.60
CA VAL A 218 4.85 0.95 5.31
C VAL A 218 5.86 1.52 4.29
N PRO A 219 7.19 1.47 4.53
CA PRO A 219 8.16 2.01 3.57
C PRO A 219 8.23 1.21 2.25
N MET A 220 7.86 -0.08 2.26
CA MET A 220 7.79 -0.88 1.04
C MET A 220 6.61 -0.43 0.16
N ALA A 221 5.47 -0.11 0.79
CA ALA A 221 4.28 0.37 0.11
C ALA A 221 4.52 1.75 -0.51
N GLU A 222 5.14 2.67 0.23
CA GLU A 222 5.53 3.99 -0.28
C GLU A 222 6.44 3.86 -1.50
N ALA A 223 7.47 3.02 -1.40
CA ALA A 223 8.41 2.78 -2.49
C ALA A 223 7.71 2.23 -3.73
N MET A 224 6.85 1.22 -3.60
CA MET A 224 6.15 0.63 -4.73
C MET A 224 5.17 1.60 -5.39
N VAL A 225 4.47 2.42 -4.61
CA VAL A 225 3.59 3.46 -5.17
C VAL A 225 4.42 4.52 -5.89
N ALA A 226 5.56 4.95 -5.33
CA ALA A 226 6.47 5.88 -5.99
C ALA A 226 7.00 5.32 -7.33
N TRP A 227 7.31 4.03 -7.42
CA TRP A 227 7.76 3.40 -8.68
C TRP A 227 6.71 3.51 -9.77
N VAL A 228 5.49 3.09 -9.46
CA VAL A 228 4.40 3.08 -10.42
C VAL A 228 4.09 4.51 -10.87
N LEU A 229 4.06 5.46 -9.94
CA LEU A 229 3.85 6.86 -10.28
C LEU A 229 4.98 7.43 -11.14
N ALA A 230 6.24 7.09 -10.85
CA ALA A 230 7.38 7.58 -11.64
C ALA A 230 7.35 7.04 -13.07
N ASP A 231 6.99 5.76 -13.25
CA ASP A 231 6.81 5.16 -14.58
C ASP A 231 5.69 5.86 -15.36
N HIS A 232 4.51 6.06 -14.75
CA HIS A 232 3.41 6.80 -15.35
C HIS A 232 3.77 8.26 -15.65
N TRP A 233 4.55 8.90 -14.78
CA TRP A 233 5.05 10.26 -14.97
C TRP A 233 5.99 10.38 -16.16
N LEU A 234 6.97 9.48 -16.27
CA LEU A 234 7.92 9.46 -17.38
C LEU A 234 7.21 9.22 -18.72
N ARG A 235 6.24 8.30 -18.76
CA ARG A 235 5.40 8.06 -19.95
C ARG A 235 4.59 9.30 -20.32
N HIS A 236 3.98 9.96 -19.34
CA HIS A 236 3.22 11.18 -19.56
C HIS A 236 4.09 12.31 -20.11
N VAL A 237 5.28 12.55 -19.53
CA VAL A 237 6.26 13.52 -20.03
C VAL A 237 6.68 13.19 -21.46
N ALA A 238 6.97 11.93 -21.75
CA ALA A 238 7.36 11.49 -23.09
C ALA A 238 6.27 11.76 -24.14
N GLN A 239 5.00 11.56 -23.78
CA GLN A 239 3.88 11.74 -24.71
C GLN A 239 3.48 13.21 -24.89
N THR A 240 3.60 14.03 -23.85
CA THR A 240 3.04 15.40 -23.84
C THR A 240 4.07 16.51 -23.96
N ARG A 241 5.36 16.24 -23.69
CA ARG A 241 6.42 17.25 -23.64
C ARG A 241 7.61 16.96 -24.54
N SER A 242 7.75 15.75 -25.07
CA SER A 242 8.92 15.39 -25.91
C SER A 242 8.80 15.80 -27.38
N TYR A 243 7.60 16.17 -27.84
CA TYR A 243 7.40 16.78 -29.15
C TYR A 243 6.72 18.14 -28.98
N PRO A 244 7.23 19.22 -29.59
CA PRO A 244 6.51 20.50 -29.58
C PRO A 244 5.14 20.29 -30.21
N SER A 245 4.11 20.88 -29.60
CA SER A 245 2.79 20.95 -30.22
C SER A 245 2.95 21.63 -31.59
N PRO A 246 2.32 21.14 -32.67
CA PRO A 246 2.33 21.86 -33.94
C PRO A 246 1.74 23.28 -33.84
N GLU A 247 1.09 23.61 -32.72
CA GLU A 247 0.44 24.89 -32.43
C GLU A 247 1.18 25.76 -31.39
N SER A 248 2.43 25.46 -31.02
CA SER A 248 3.27 26.32 -30.16
C SER A 248 4.29 27.12 -30.95
#